data_AF-A0A5Q0NPH8-F1
#
_entry.id   AF-A0A5Q0NPH8-F1
#
_cell.length_a   1.000
_cell.length_b   1.000
_cell.length_c   1.000
_cell.angle_alpha   90.00
_cell.angle_beta   90.00
_cell.angle_gamma   90.00
#
_symmetry.space_group_name_H-M   'P 1'
#
loop_
_entity.id
_entity.type
_entity.pdbx_description
1 polymer ?
#
loop_
_entity_poly.entity_id
_entity_poly.type
_entity_poly.pdbx_seq_one_letter_code
_entity_poly.pdbx_strand_id
1 'polypeptide(L)'
;MSGAVLVAVGSAALAAALLVRPPPAAAAPSRRPGVRVLGALAAFVVTVVAVDAPGRWMALGAVALGCAGGATALWRRRRQRIAALQTSRRVLESCEQLAAELSVGQPPGRALERAGVSWPVLGPVAEAFRVGADVPRALRTAAGHPGAGDLRLVAAAWQVSQRTGQGLADAVDRVAAGLRAAQTTRRVVDGELASARATARLVAGLPVLALAMGSGAGGDPVGFLLGHPLGIACLAGGLGFGFLGLWWIEAIARDVDRVR
;
A
#
# COMPACT_ATOMS: atom_id res chain seq x y z
N MET A 1 35.84 -20.25 18.50
CA MET A 1 34.61 -20.22 19.34
C MET A 1 34.00 -18.82 19.48
N SER A 2 34.70 -17.74 19.17
CA SER A 2 34.21 -16.36 19.36
C SER A 2 33.32 -15.81 18.22
N GLY A 3 33.36 -16.40 17.02
CA GLY A 3 32.57 -15.94 15.86
C GLY A 3 31.09 -16.35 15.89
N ALA A 4 30.77 -17.51 16.48
CA ALA A 4 29.39 -18.01 16.56
C ALA A 4 28.51 -17.15 17.47
N VAL A 5 29.08 -16.57 18.53
CA VAL A 5 28.35 -15.74 19.50
C VAL A 5 28.02 -14.36 18.92
N LEU A 6 28.94 -13.76 18.14
CA LEU A 6 28.69 -12.47 17.47
C LEU A 6 27.62 -12.59 16.36
N VAL A 7 27.60 -13.71 15.63
CA VAL A 7 26.58 -13.98 14.61
C VAL A 7 25.23 -14.33 15.26
N ALA A 8 25.21 -15.02 16.41
CA ALA A 8 23.99 -15.27 17.19
C ALA A 8 23.38 -13.98 17.75
N VAL A 9 24.21 -13.05 18.27
CA VAL A 9 23.75 -11.75 18.76
C VAL A 9 23.26 -10.86 17.60
N GLY A 10 23.93 -10.90 16.44
CA GLY A 10 23.51 -10.15 15.25
C GLY A 10 22.19 -10.65 14.64
N SER A 11 22.00 -11.98 14.58
CA SER A 11 20.78 -12.61 14.07
C SER A 11 19.60 -12.49 15.04
N ALA A 12 19.84 -12.54 16.36
CA ALA A 12 18.82 -12.26 17.37
C ALA A 12 18.35 -10.79 17.31
N ALA A 13 19.27 -9.85 17.07
CA ALA A 13 18.92 -8.43 16.90
C ALA A 13 18.14 -8.17 15.60
N LEU A 14 18.47 -8.86 14.50
CA LEU A 14 17.76 -8.74 13.21
C LEU A 14 16.40 -9.43 13.24
N ALA A 15 16.30 -10.60 13.90
CA ALA A 15 15.03 -11.29 14.14
C ALA A 15 14.12 -10.48 15.05
N ALA A 16 14.66 -9.85 16.11
CA ALA A 16 13.91 -8.91 16.95
C ALA A 16 13.45 -7.68 16.14
N ALA A 17 14.29 -7.13 15.26
CA ALA A 17 13.93 -6.00 14.40
C ALA A 17 12.86 -6.33 13.35
N LEU A 18 12.76 -7.60 12.92
CA LEU A 18 11.75 -8.10 11.97
C LEU A 18 10.46 -8.60 12.66
N LEU A 19 10.55 -9.03 13.93
CA LEU A 19 9.42 -9.47 14.77
C LEU A 19 8.73 -8.32 15.52
N VAL A 20 9.32 -7.13 15.58
CA VAL A 20 8.60 -5.91 15.98
C VAL A 20 7.61 -5.58 14.87
N ARG A 21 6.46 -6.27 14.93
CA ARG A 21 5.20 -5.90 14.31
C ARG A 21 5.07 -4.38 14.39
N PRO A 22 4.77 -3.66 13.30
CA PRO A 22 4.36 -2.27 13.45
C PRO A 22 3.10 -2.28 14.34
N PRO A 23 3.11 -1.63 15.52
CA PRO A 23 1.87 -1.39 16.24
C PRO A 23 0.95 -0.54 15.34
N PRO A 24 -0.38 -0.63 15.52
CA PRO A 24 -1.30 0.28 14.85
C PRO A 24 -1.00 1.71 15.35
N ALA A 25 -0.23 2.47 14.57
CA ALA A 25 0.25 3.77 15.00
C ALA A 25 -0.79 4.84 14.65
N ALA A 26 -1.46 5.31 15.70
CA ALA A 26 -1.85 6.69 15.83
C ALA A 26 -0.67 7.63 15.48
N ALA A 27 -1.01 8.76 14.89
CA ALA A 27 -0.12 9.73 14.27
C ALA A 27 0.99 10.28 15.20
N ALA A 28 2.25 10.22 14.76
CA ALA A 28 3.37 11.11 15.19
C ALA A 28 4.60 10.93 14.26
N PRO A 29 5.59 11.85 14.22
CA PRO A 29 6.09 12.43 12.98
C PRO A 29 7.36 11.78 12.39
N SER A 30 7.63 12.21 11.15
CA SER A 30 8.67 11.79 10.23
C SER A 30 10.10 11.71 10.81
N ARG A 31 10.60 10.49 11.04
CA ARG A 31 12.04 10.21 10.96
C ARG A 31 12.34 9.49 9.65
N ARG A 32 13.17 10.10 8.79
CA ARG A 32 13.48 9.65 7.42
C ARG A 32 13.99 8.20 7.44
N PRO A 33 13.18 7.21 7.01
CA PRO A 33 13.52 5.79 7.15
C PRO A 33 14.55 5.30 6.12
N GLY A 34 14.91 6.11 5.11
CA GLY A 34 15.78 5.73 3.99
C GLY A 34 17.22 5.39 4.37
N VAL A 35 17.82 6.15 5.29
CA VAL A 35 19.20 5.93 5.72
C VAL A 35 19.36 4.61 6.49
N ARG A 36 18.30 4.17 7.19
CA ARG A 36 18.29 2.90 7.92
C ARG A 36 18.17 1.69 6.99
N VAL A 37 17.38 1.80 5.92
CA VAL A 37 17.24 0.71 4.93
C VAL A 37 18.53 0.54 4.13
N LEU A 38 19.15 1.65 3.70
CA LEU A 38 20.42 1.63 2.98
C LEU A 38 21.57 1.10 3.86
N GLY A 39 21.61 1.53 5.13
CA GLY A 39 22.59 1.06 6.11
C GLY A 39 22.44 -0.41 6.48
N ALA A 40 21.20 -0.91 6.61
CA ALA A 40 20.94 -2.33 6.86
C ALA A 40 21.32 -3.20 5.66
N LEU A 41 21.12 -2.70 4.43
CA LEU A 41 21.49 -3.39 3.20
C LEU A 41 23.00 -3.47 3.01
N ALA A 42 23.71 -2.38 3.24
CA ALA A 42 25.16 -2.35 3.19
C ALA A 42 25.77 -3.28 4.27
N ALA A 43 25.24 -3.24 5.50
CA ALA A 43 25.68 -4.13 6.57
C ALA A 43 25.39 -5.61 6.26
N PHE A 44 24.27 -5.92 5.61
CA PHE A 44 23.90 -7.26 5.17
C PHE A 44 24.82 -7.79 4.06
N VAL A 45 25.13 -6.97 3.05
CA VAL A 45 26.07 -7.35 1.97
C VAL A 45 27.47 -7.60 2.53
N VAL A 46 27.95 -6.74 3.44
CA VAL A 46 29.27 -6.89 4.08
C VAL A 46 29.33 -8.14 4.96
N THR A 47 28.26 -8.45 5.72
CA THR A 47 28.22 -9.68 6.53
C THR A 47 28.12 -10.94 5.70
N VAL A 48 27.47 -10.91 4.53
CA VAL A 48 27.33 -12.08 3.63
C VAL A 48 28.64 -12.41 2.89
N VAL A 49 29.46 -11.41 2.55
CA VAL A 49 30.75 -11.61 1.87
C VAL A 49 31.82 -12.22 2.80
N ALA A 50 31.68 -12.07 4.11
CA ALA A 50 32.70 -12.43 5.09
C ALA A 50 32.58 -13.85 5.70
N VAL A 51 31.86 -14.79 5.07
CA VAL A 51 31.38 -16.02 5.74
C VAL A 51 31.96 -17.33 5.19
N ASP A 52 32.48 -18.18 6.08
CA ASP A 52 32.90 -19.58 5.84
C ASP A 52 31.73 -20.55 5.55
N ALA A 53 32.04 -21.77 5.08
CA ALA A 53 31.10 -22.82 4.64
C ALA A 53 29.80 -23.03 5.48
N PRO A 54 29.80 -23.01 6.83
CA PRO A 54 28.55 -23.14 7.61
C PRO A 54 27.65 -21.91 7.57
N GLY A 55 28.18 -20.70 7.37
CA GLY A 55 27.34 -19.50 7.34
C GLY A 55 26.78 -19.16 5.96
N ARG A 56 27.14 -19.91 4.92
CA ARG A 56 26.49 -19.84 3.59
C ARG A 56 25.01 -20.23 3.65
N TRP A 57 24.66 -21.26 4.42
CA TRP A 57 23.27 -21.65 4.65
C TRP A 57 22.48 -20.61 5.43
N MET A 58 23.13 -19.92 6.39
CA MET A 58 22.53 -18.81 7.13
C MET A 58 22.28 -17.59 6.22
N ALA A 59 23.23 -17.27 5.34
CA ALA A 59 23.08 -16.20 4.36
C ALA A 59 21.93 -16.46 3.38
N LEU A 60 21.85 -17.68 2.83
CA LEU A 60 20.73 -18.11 1.99
C LEU A 60 19.39 -18.08 2.73
N GLY A 61 19.37 -18.53 4.00
CA GLY A 61 18.18 -18.46 4.85
C GLY A 61 17.70 -17.02 5.07
N ALA A 62 18.62 -16.08 5.33
CA ALA A 62 18.29 -14.68 5.53
C ALA A 62 17.78 -14.01 4.23
N VAL A 63 18.39 -14.32 3.08
CA VAL A 63 17.90 -13.90 1.76
C VAL A 63 16.50 -14.44 1.51
N ALA A 64 16.27 -15.74 1.73
CA ALA A 64 14.98 -16.38 1.51
C ALA A 64 13.89 -15.78 2.40
N LEU A 65 14.18 -15.54 3.68
CA LEU A 65 13.29 -14.83 4.60
C LEU A 65 13.01 -13.39 4.16
N GLY A 66 14.02 -12.66 3.67
CA GLY A 66 13.86 -11.31 3.12
C GLY A 66 12.97 -11.30 1.88
N CYS A 67 13.19 -12.22 0.94
CA CYS A 67 12.35 -12.41 -0.25
C CYS A 67 10.91 -12.74 0.13
N ALA A 68 10.71 -13.71 1.03
CA ALA A 68 9.39 -14.13 1.47
C ALA A 68 8.65 -13.01 2.22
N GLY A 69 9.34 -12.29 3.11
CA GLY A 69 8.81 -11.13 3.83
C GLY A 69 8.44 -9.99 2.87
N GLY A 70 9.33 -9.67 1.92
CA GLY A 70 9.09 -8.67 0.88
C GLY A 70 7.89 -9.03 -0.01
N ALA A 71 7.86 -10.26 -0.53
CA ALA A 71 6.79 -10.76 -1.38
C ALA A 71 5.43 -10.79 -0.66
N THR A 72 5.39 -11.25 0.60
CA THR A 72 4.16 -11.26 1.40
C THR A 72 3.69 -9.86 1.75
N ALA A 73 4.60 -8.93 2.09
CA ALA A 73 4.26 -7.53 2.31
C ALA A 73 3.71 -6.87 1.03
N LEU A 74 4.35 -7.09 -0.11
CA LEU A 74 3.88 -6.64 -1.43
C LEU A 74 2.50 -7.21 -1.76
N TRP A 75 2.28 -8.49 -1.50
CA TRP A 75 0.99 -9.14 -1.77
C TRP A 75 -0.11 -8.61 -0.87
N ARG A 76 0.16 -8.45 0.43
CA ARG A 76 -0.78 -7.85 1.40
C ARG A 76 -1.12 -6.42 1.00
N ARG A 77 -0.12 -5.59 0.67
CA ARG A 77 -0.34 -4.22 0.19
C ARG A 77 -1.14 -4.17 -1.11
N ARG A 78 -0.85 -5.05 -2.07
CA ARG A 78 -1.62 -5.15 -3.32
C ARG A 78 -3.07 -5.53 -3.06
N ARG A 79 -3.31 -6.54 -2.22
CA ARG A 79 -4.68 -6.96 -1.83
C ARG A 79 -5.42 -5.82 -1.13
N GLN A 80 -4.78 -5.15 -0.17
CA GLN A 80 -5.35 -4.00 0.54
C GLN A 80 -5.67 -2.84 -0.42
N ARG A 81 -4.78 -2.56 -1.38
CA ARG A 81 -5.00 -1.52 -2.40
C ARG A 81 -6.18 -1.86 -3.31
N ILE A 82 -6.29 -3.10 -3.77
CA ILE A 82 -7.41 -3.55 -4.61
C ILE A 82 -8.73 -3.44 -3.81
N ALA A 83 -8.75 -3.91 -2.57
CA ALA A 83 -9.92 -3.79 -1.71
C ALA A 83 -10.30 -2.32 -1.45
N ALA A 84 -9.32 -1.45 -1.17
CA ALA A 84 -9.55 -0.02 -0.99
C ALA A 84 -10.09 0.66 -2.25
N LEU A 85 -9.66 0.25 -3.45
CA LEU A 85 -10.20 0.75 -4.71
C LEU A 85 -11.66 0.34 -4.91
N GLN A 86 -12.04 -0.89 -4.51
CA GLN A 86 -13.43 -1.34 -4.53
C GLN A 86 -14.28 -0.51 -3.56
N THR A 87 -13.78 -0.24 -2.35
CA THR A 87 -14.47 0.62 -1.38
C THR A 87 -14.65 2.05 -1.93
N SER A 88 -13.63 2.64 -2.56
CA SER A 88 -13.74 3.98 -3.15
C SER A 88 -14.78 4.04 -4.28
N ARG A 89 -14.95 2.97 -5.06
CA ARG A 89 -16.06 2.85 -6.03
C ARG A 89 -17.42 2.79 -5.34
N ARG A 90 -17.55 1.98 -4.28
CA ARG A 90 -18.78 1.92 -3.46
C ARG A 90 -19.14 3.28 -2.87
N VAL A 91 -18.16 4.05 -2.38
CA VAL A 91 -18.39 5.42 -1.90
C VAL A 91 -18.98 6.29 -2.99
N LEU A 92 -18.41 6.27 -4.20
CA LEU A 92 -18.93 7.05 -5.32
C LEU A 92 -20.35 6.62 -5.68
N GLU A 93 -20.61 5.31 -5.85
CA GLU A 93 -21.94 4.75 -6.15
C GLU A 93 -22.97 5.20 -5.10
N SER A 94 -22.64 5.12 -3.81
CA SER A 94 -23.52 5.60 -2.73
C SER A 94 -23.73 7.11 -2.76
N CYS A 95 -22.72 7.90 -3.13
CA CYS A 95 -22.87 9.36 -3.26
C CYS A 95 -23.77 9.72 -4.45
N GLU A 96 -23.64 9.03 -5.57
CA GLU A 96 -24.49 9.22 -6.76
C GLU A 96 -25.94 8.83 -6.47
N GLN A 97 -26.15 7.71 -5.78
CA GLN A 97 -27.48 7.31 -5.33
C GLN A 97 -28.08 8.36 -4.39
N LEU A 98 -27.32 8.80 -3.38
CA LEU A 98 -27.78 9.81 -2.43
C LEU A 98 -28.12 11.13 -3.14
N ALA A 99 -27.27 11.61 -4.04
CA ALA A 99 -27.52 12.82 -4.84
C ALA A 99 -28.79 12.69 -5.68
N ALA A 100 -28.97 11.56 -6.38
CA ALA A 100 -30.13 11.31 -7.21
C ALA A 100 -31.43 11.27 -6.38
N GLU A 101 -31.45 10.55 -5.26
CA GLU A 101 -32.62 10.48 -4.37
C GLU A 101 -32.97 11.87 -3.82
N LEU A 102 -31.98 12.62 -3.35
CA LEU A 102 -32.18 13.99 -2.85
C LEU A 102 -32.65 14.96 -3.94
N SER A 103 -32.17 14.83 -5.19
CA SER A 103 -32.56 15.70 -6.30
C SER A 103 -34.03 15.54 -6.71
N VAL A 104 -34.62 14.37 -6.47
CA VAL A 104 -36.04 14.10 -6.70
C VAL A 104 -36.87 14.45 -5.45
N GLY A 105 -36.26 15.07 -4.45
CA GLY A 105 -36.93 15.55 -3.23
C GLY A 105 -37.13 14.48 -2.15
N GLN A 106 -36.43 13.34 -2.20
CA GLN A 106 -36.50 12.36 -1.12
C GLN A 106 -35.94 12.94 0.19
N PRO A 107 -36.53 12.62 1.35
CA PRO A 107 -35.99 13.04 2.63
C PRO A 107 -34.60 12.43 2.88
N PRO A 108 -33.63 13.21 3.39
CA PRO A 108 -32.26 12.73 3.63
C PRO A 108 -32.19 11.50 4.53
N GLY A 109 -33.09 11.35 5.49
CA GLY A 109 -33.15 10.16 6.35
C GLY A 109 -33.46 8.88 5.60
N ARG A 110 -34.40 8.91 4.65
CA ARG A 110 -34.77 7.74 3.82
C ARG A 110 -33.66 7.37 2.85
N ALA A 111 -33.02 8.38 2.25
CA ALA A 111 -31.91 8.15 1.34
C ALA A 111 -30.70 7.56 2.07
N LEU A 112 -30.39 8.04 3.28
CA LEU A 112 -29.33 7.46 4.12
C LEU A 112 -29.67 6.04 4.58
N GLU A 113 -30.91 5.76 4.96
CA GLU A 113 -31.37 4.42 5.34
C GLU A 113 -31.16 3.42 4.19
N ARG A 114 -31.58 3.75 2.97
CA ARG A 114 -31.35 2.92 1.78
C ARG A 114 -29.86 2.75 1.47
N ALA A 115 -29.08 3.82 1.58
CA ALA A 115 -27.64 3.75 1.41
C ALA A 115 -27.00 2.80 2.45
N GLY A 116 -27.45 2.86 3.71
CA GLY A 116 -27.01 1.97 4.79
C GLY A 116 -27.38 0.50 4.58
N VAL A 117 -28.54 0.21 3.98
CA VAL A 117 -28.94 -1.15 3.58
C VAL A 117 -28.07 -1.66 2.43
N SER A 118 -27.81 -0.82 1.42
CA SER A 118 -26.98 -1.19 0.27
C SER A 118 -25.51 -1.39 0.65
N TRP A 119 -25.01 -0.60 1.60
CA TRP A 119 -23.63 -0.64 2.06
C TRP A 119 -23.58 -0.45 3.59
N PRO A 120 -23.40 -1.55 4.35
CA PRO A 120 -23.48 -1.53 5.83
C PRO A 120 -22.54 -0.56 6.54
N VAL A 121 -21.46 -0.12 5.89
CA VAL A 121 -20.53 0.90 6.43
C VAL A 121 -21.25 2.25 6.65
N LEU A 122 -22.30 2.54 5.89
CA LEU A 122 -23.14 3.74 6.07
C LEU A 122 -24.28 3.54 7.07
N GLY A 123 -24.52 2.33 7.57
CA GLY A 123 -25.55 2.06 8.58
C GLY A 123 -25.46 2.98 9.81
N PRO A 124 -24.28 3.18 10.43
CA PRO A 124 -24.11 4.13 11.52
C PRO A 124 -24.42 5.59 11.16
N VAL A 125 -24.30 5.97 9.89
CA VAL A 125 -24.62 7.33 9.40
C VAL A 125 -26.13 7.51 9.30
N ALA A 126 -26.84 6.52 8.77
CA ALA A 126 -28.30 6.51 8.75
C ALA A 126 -28.89 6.54 10.17
N GLU A 127 -28.32 5.73 11.06
CA GLU A 127 -28.71 5.71 12.46
C GLU A 127 -28.45 7.05 13.15
N ALA A 128 -27.29 7.68 12.91
CA ALA A 128 -27.00 9.01 13.43
C ALA A 128 -28.04 10.04 12.97
N PHE A 129 -28.48 10.00 11.71
CA PHE A 129 -29.55 10.88 11.24
C PHE A 129 -30.88 10.58 11.95
N ARG A 130 -31.24 9.30 12.08
CA ARG A 130 -32.50 8.85 12.69
C ARG A 130 -32.67 9.31 14.14
N VAL A 131 -31.58 9.29 14.91
CA VAL A 131 -31.59 9.72 16.33
C VAL A 131 -31.25 11.20 16.52
N GLY A 132 -31.07 11.98 15.44
CA GLY A 132 -30.73 13.40 15.50
C GLY A 132 -29.29 13.69 15.96
N ALA A 133 -28.37 12.74 15.81
CA ALA A 133 -26.96 12.90 16.12
C ALA A 133 -26.16 13.55 14.96
N ASP A 134 -24.86 13.81 15.19
CA ASP A 134 -23.96 14.46 14.23
C ASP A 134 -23.61 13.52 13.05
N VAL A 135 -24.34 13.69 11.95
CA VAL A 135 -24.13 12.97 10.68
C VAL A 135 -22.76 13.22 10.06
N PRO A 136 -22.25 14.48 9.94
CA PRO A 136 -20.87 14.73 9.53
C PRO A 136 -19.82 13.96 10.35
N ARG A 137 -19.99 13.84 11.66
CA ARG A 137 -19.09 13.04 12.50
C ARG A 137 -19.19 11.54 12.18
N ALA A 138 -20.40 11.01 12.00
CA ALA A 138 -20.60 9.61 11.61
C ALA A 138 -19.93 9.30 10.25
N LEU A 139 -20.06 10.20 9.26
CA LEU A 139 -19.39 10.08 7.96
C LEU A 139 -17.86 10.09 8.10
N ARG A 140 -17.29 10.95 8.95
CA ARG A 140 -15.85 10.97 9.23
C ARG A 140 -15.36 9.69 9.91
N THR A 141 -16.17 9.08 10.77
CA THR A 141 -15.87 7.77 11.37
C THR A 141 -15.91 6.66 10.33
N ALA A 142 -16.95 6.65 9.49
CA ALA A 142 -17.07 5.70 8.37
C ALA A 142 -15.88 5.84 7.38
N ALA A 143 -15.36 7.05 7.20
CA ALA A 143 -14.17 7.31 6.40
C ALA A 143 -12.88 6.65 6.92
N GLY A 144 -12.89 6.11 8.15
CA GLY A 144 -11.81 5.30 8.70
C GLY A 144 -11.69 3.92 8.06
N HIS A 145 -12.71 3.44 7.34
CA HIS A 145 -12.62 2.18 6.61
C HIS A 145 -11.60 2.28 5.46
N PRO A 146 -10.78 1.23 5.22
CA PRO A 146 -9.83 1.24 4.11
C PRO A 146 -10.49 1.52 2.75
N GLY A 147 -10.10 2.62 2.12
CA GLY A 147 -10.65 3.07 0.84
C GLY A 147 -11.92 3.92 0.93
N ALA A 148 -12.43 4.20 2.13
CA ALA A 148 -13.61 5.05 2.36
C ALA A 148 -13.28 6.52 2.68
N GLY A 149 -12.02 6.93 2.54
CA GLY A 149 -11.53 8.27 2.95
C GLY A 149 -12.29 9.44 2.32
N ASP A 150 -12.80 9.24 1.11
CA ASP A 150 -13.58 10.23 0.34
C ASP A 150 -14.90 10.64 1.05
N LEU A 151 -15.41 9.82 1.99
CA LEU A 151 -16.57 10.19 2.83
C LEU A 151 -16.33 11.44 3.69
N ARG A 152 -15.06 11.83 3.92
CA ARG A 152 -14.75 13.11 4.58
C ARG A 152 -15.19 14.32 3.75
N LEU A 153 -15.14 14.22 2.43
CA LEU A 153 -15.62 15.28 1.53
C LEU A 153 -17.15 15.40 1.61
N VAL A 154 -17.85 14.26 1.68
CA VAL A 154 -19.30 14.22 1.89
C VAL A 154 -19.67 14.84 3.25
N ALA A 155 -18.93 14.50 4.31
CA ALA A 155 -19.11 15.10 5.63
C ALA A 155 -18.95 16.63 5.60
N ALA A 156 -17.93 17.13 4.91
CA ALA A 156 -17.69 18.55 4.74
C ALA A 156 -18.82 19.23 3.95
N ALA A 157 -19.23 18.64 2.82
CA ALA A 157 -20.33 19.14 2.00
C ALA A 157 -21.66 19.19 2.78
N TRP A 158 -21.96 18.16 3.57
CA TRP A 158 -23.12 18.12 4.45
C TRP A 158 -23.10 19.25 5.47
N GLN A 159 -21.94 19.46 6.12
CA GLN A 159 -21.78 20.50 7.13
C GLN A 159 -21.87 21.92 6.54
N VAL A 160 -21.38 22.13 5.32
CA VAL A 160 -21.52 23.39 4.58
C VAL A 160 -22.98 23.63 4.19
N SER A 161 -23.67 22.61 3.66
CA SER A 161 -25.10 22.70 3.32
C SER A 161 -25.95 23.08 4.53
N GLN A 162 -25.75 22.44 5.68
CA GLN A 162 -26.50 22.78 6.89
C GLN A 162 -26.26 24.21 7.39
N ARG A 163 -25.04 24.74 7.26
CA ARG A 163 -24.72 26.11 7.71
C ARG A 163 -25.19 27.20 6.76
N THR A 164 -25.16 26.92 5.46
CA THR A 164 -25.45 27.91 4.41
C THR A 164 -26.90 27.86 3.95
N GLY A 165 -27.64 26.80 4.30
CA GLY A 165 -28.98 26.54 3.78
C GLY A 165 -28.98 26.10 2.31
N GLN A 166 -27.81 25.95 1.67
CA GLN A 166 -27.73 25.45 0.31
C GLN A 166 -28.23 24.00 0.26
N GLY A 167 -28.98 23.65 -0.79
CA GLY A 167 -29.53 22.31 -0.98
C GLY A 167 -28.47 21.21 -0.83
N LEU A 168 -28.78 20.24 0.04
CA LEU A 168 -27.90 19.09 0.29
C LEU A 168 -27.69 18.25 -0.98
N ALA A 169 -28.71 18.17 -1.84
CA ALA A 169 -28.62 17.50 -3.14
C ALA A 169 -27.44 18.02 -3.97
N ASP A 170 -27.37 19.34 -4.19
CA ASP A 170 -26.30 19.98 -4.96
C ASP A 170 -24.94 19.81 -4.30
N ALA A 171 -24.88 19.85 -2.98
CA ALA A 171 -23.64 19.69 -2.23
C ALA A 171 -23.07 18.27 -2.40
N VAL A 172 -23.91 17.24 -2.31
CA VAL A 172 -23.52 15.84 -2.51
C VAL A 172 -23.22 15.56 -3.98
N ASP A 173 -23.99 16.11 -4.92
CA ASP A 173 -23.74 15.95 -6.36
C ASP A 173 -22.39 16.54 -6.78
N ARG A 174 -22.02 17.72 -6.27
CA ARG A 174 -20.68 18.29 -6.50
C ARG A 174 -19.56 17.40 -5.98
N VAL A 175 -19.75 16.76 -4.82
CA VAL A 175 -18.77 15.79 -4.31
C VAL A 175 -18.71 14.57 -5.24
N ALA A 176 -19.86 14.00 -5.64
CA ALA A 176 -19.92 12.87 -6.54
C ALA A 176 -19.24 13.17 -7.90
N ALA A 177 -19.48 14.35 -8.47
CA ALA A 177 -18.83 14.82 -9.69
C ALA A 177 -17.31 14.93 -9.54
N GLY A 178 -16.83 15.48 -8.41
CA GLY A 178 -15.40 15.54 -8.10
C GLY A 178 -14.76 14.16 -7.96
N LEU A 179 -15.45 13.22 -7.31
CA LEU A 179 -15.00 11.83 -7.17
C LEU A 179 -14.97 11.10 -8.52
N ARG A 180 -16.00 11.27 -9.37
CA ARG A 180 -16.04 10.77 -10.75
C ARG A 180 -14.85 11.29 -11.55
N ALA A 181 -14.61 12.60 -11.53
CA ALA A 181 -13.49 13.22 -12.24
C ALA A 181 -12.15 12.62 -11.78
N ALA A 182 -11.95 12.48 -10.46
CA ALA A 182 -10.75 11.86 -9.91
C ALA A 182 -10.56 10.41 -10.36
N GLN A 183 -11.63 9.61 -10.44
CA GLN A 183 -11.56 8.24 -10.95
C GLN A 183 -11.24 8.20 -12.45
N THR A 184 -11.83 9.08 -13.26
CA THR A 184 -11.53 9.19 -14.69
C THR A 184 -10.06 9.56 -14.91
N THR A 185 -9.55 10.56 -14.20
CA THR A 185 -8.13 10.94 -14.28
C THR A 185 -7.22 9.76 -13.92
N ARG A 186 -7.55 8.99 -12.88
CA ARG A 186 -6.79 7.78 -12.52
C ARG A 186 -6.80 6.73 -13.63
N ARG A 187 -7.95 6.50 -14.30
CA ARG A 187 -8.06 5.56 -15.42
C ARG A 187 -7.21 5.99 -16.61
N VAL A 188 -7.22 7.28 -16.94
CA VAL A 188 -6.37 7.84 -18.01
C VAL A 188 -4.90 7.63 -17.67
N VAL A 189 -4.46 8.03 -16.47
CA VAL A 189 -3.08 7.82 -16.00
C VAL A 189 -2.69 6.33 -16.02
N ASP A 190 -3.59 5.44 -15.60
CA ASP A 190 -3.32 4.00 -15.64
C ASP A 190 -3.19 3.46 -17.08
N GLY A 191 -3.93 4.03 -18.02
CA GLY A 191 -3.82 3.75 -19.46
C GLY A 191 -2.48 4.22 -20.03
N GLU A 192 -2.10 5.47 -19.77
CA GLU A 192 -0.81 6.04 -20.20
C GLU A 192 0.38 5.24 -19.64
N LEU A 193 0.29 4.84 -18.36
CA LEU A 193 1.34 4.04 -17.71
C LEU A 193 1.32 2.57 -18.13
N ALA A 194 0.33 2.10 -18.90
CA ALA A 194 0.26 0.70 -19.31
C ALA A 194 1.45 0.32 -20.21
N SER A 195 1.86 1.21 -21.13
CA SER A 195 3.01 1.03 -22.00
C SER A 195 4.32 0.99 -21.21
N ALA A 196 4.54 1.97 -20.33
CA ALA A 196 5.70 2.02 -19.44
C ALA A 196 5.79 0.77 -18.54
N ARG A 197 4.65 0.30 -18.02
CA ARG A 197 4.58 -0.94 -17.22
C ARG A 197 4.85 -2.18 -18.06
N ALA A 198 4.46 -2.22 -19.33
CA ALA A 198 4.76 -3.34 -20.22
C ALA A 198 6.26 -3.45 -20.46
N THR A 199 6.95 -2.36 -20.79
CA THR A 199 8.41 -2.34 -20.96
C THR A 199 9.13 -2.71 -19.67
N ALA A 200 8.68 -2.16 -18.53
CA ALA A 200 9.25 -2.53 -17.23
C ALA A 200 9.11 -4.04 -16.93
N ARG A 201 7.99 -4.67 -17.31
CA ARG A 201 7.79 -6.12 -17.17
C ARG A 201 8.71 -6.91 -18.11
N LEU A 202 8.91 -6.46 -19.34
CA LEU A 202 9.84 -7.08 -20.28
C LEU A 202 11.29 -7.05 -19.75
N VAL A 203 11.75 -5.88 -19.30
CA VAL A 203 13.08 -5.72 -18.70
C VAL A 203 13.22 -6.55 -17.42
N ALA A 204 12.18 -6.60 -16.59
CA ALA A 204 12.18 -7.42 -15.38
C ALA A 204 12.19 -8.94 -15.67
N GLY A 205 11.72 -9.38 -16.85
CA GLY A 205 11.78 -10.77 -17.28
C GLY A 205 13.13 -11.19 -17.87
N LEU A 206 13.93 -10.22 -18.33
CA LEU A 206 15.23 -10.47 -18.98
C LEU A 206 16.22 -11.26 -18.11
N PRO A 207 16.36 -11.01 -16.78
CA PRO A 207 17.22 -11.82 -15.93
C PRO A 207 16.81 -13.30 -15.90
N VAL A 208 15.51 -13.58 -15.92
CA VAL A 208 15.00 -14.97 -15.92
C VAL A 208 15.35 -15.65 -17.24
N LEU A 209 15.18 -14.94 -18.36
CA LEU A 209 15.58 -15.43 -19.68
C LEU A 209 17.09 -15.67 -19.75
N ALA A 210 17.90 -14.74 -19.24
CA ALA A 210 19.35 -14.87 -19.21
C ALA A 210 19.82 -16.10 -18.39
N LEU A 211 19.20 -16.35 -17.24
CA LEU A 211 19.46 -17.54 -16.43
C LEU A 211 19.07 -18.82 -17.18
N ALA A 212 17.90 -18.84 -17.83
CA ALA A 212 17.43 -19.98 -18.59
C ALA A 212 18.37 -20.31 -19.78
N MET A 213 18.77 -19.30 -20.54
CA MET A 213 19.73 -19.47 -21.64
C MET A 213 21.11 -19.93 -21.13
N GLY A 214 21.60 -19.36 -20.03
CA GLY A 214 22.86 -19.77 -19.40
C GLY A 214 22.85 -21.23 -18.93
N SER A 215 21.72 -21.71 -18.38
CA SER A 215 21.55 -23.11 -18.02
C SER A 215 21.46 -24.05 -19.23
N GLY A 216 20.79 -23.64 -20.30
CA GLY A 216 20.67 -24.42 -21.53
C GLY A 216 21.99 -24.56 -22.30
N ALA A 217 22.90 -23.60 -22.15
CA ALA A 217 24.24 -23.62 -22.74
C ALA A 217 25.25 -24.49 -21.96
N GLY A 218 24.82 -25.19 -20.90
CA GLY A 218 25.67 -26.05 -20.08
C GLY A 218 26.35 -25.37 -18.88
N GLY A 219 26.01 -24.11 -18.59
CA GLY A 219 26.43 -23.45 -17.36
C GLY A 219 25.55 -23.84 -16.17
N ASP A 220 26.07 -23.67 -14.95
CA ASP A 220 25.28 -23.77 -13.71
C ASP A 220 25.17 -22.42 -12.99
N PRO A 221 24.42 -21.44 -13.57
CA PRO A 221 24.29 -20.12 -12.98
C PRO A 221 23.55 -20.15 -11.63
N VAL A 222 22.64 -21.10 -11.44
CA VAL A 222 21.88 -21.27 -10.18
C VAL A 222 22.80 -21.82 -9.08
N GLY A 223 23.60 -22.83 -9.38
CA GLY A 223 24.62 -23.34 -8.46
C GLY A 223 25.72 -22.33 -8.17
N PHE A 224 26.09 -21.47 -9.12
CA PHE A 224 26.98 -20.34 -8.84
C PHE A 224 26.34 -19.31 -7.89
N LEU A 225 25.09 -18.90 -8.15
CA LEU A 225 24.36 -17.92 -7.33
C LEU A 225 24.14 -18.39 -5.89
N LEU A 226 23.84 -19.69 -5.71
CA LEU A 226 23.54 -20.27 -4.40
C LEU A 226 24.77 -20.88 -3.71
N GLY A 227 25.76 -21.33 -4.47
CA GLY A 227 26.93 -22.05 -3.99
C GLY A 227 28.17 -21.18 -3.77
N HIS A 228 28.30 -20.05 -4.49
CA HIS A 228 29.50 -19.21 -4.46
C HIS A 228 29.27 -17.90 -3.69
N PRO A 229 30.20 -17.45 -2.82
CA PRO A 229 30.03 -16.22 -2.04
C PRO A 229 29.80 -14.96 -2.91
N LEU A 230 30.49 -14.87 -4.06
CA LEU A 230 30.24 -13.80 -5.03
C LEU A 230 28.83 -13.85 -5.64
N GLY A 231 28.27 -15.04 -5.85
CA GLY A 231 26.90 -15.23 -6.32
C GLY A 231 25.88 -14.71 -5.31
N ILE A 232 26.07 -15.05 -4.04
CA ILE A 232 25.19 -14.58 -2.96
C ILE A 232 25.30 -13.07 -2.78
N ALA A 233 26.50 -12.49 -2.88
CA ALA A 233 26.69 -11.04 -2.84
C ALA A 233 25.95 -10.34 -3.99
N CYS A 234 26.00 -10.90 -5.20
CA CYS A 234 25.28 -10.37 -6.36
C CYS A 234 23.76 -10.45 -6.16
N LEU A 235 23.27 -11.55 -5.59
CA LEU A 235 21.85 -11.76 -5.30
C LEU A 235 21.34 -10.81 -4.21
N ALA A 236 22.12 -10.63 -3.13
CA ALA A 236 21.83 -9.67 -2.08
C ALA A 236 21.82 -8.23 -2.62
N GLY A 237 22.78 -7.89 -3.49
CA GLY A 237 22.82 -6.59 -4.18
C GLY A 237 21.59 -6.35 -5.05
N GLY A 238 21.19 -7.33 -5.86
CA GLY A 238 19.98 -7.25 -6.69
C GLY A 238 18.70 -7.05 -5.86
N LEU A 239 18.56 -7.83 -4.77
CA LEU A 239 17.46 -7.63 -3.81
C LEU A 239 17.47 -6.22 -3.21
N GLY A 240 18.67 -5.75 -2.89
CA GLY A 240 18.91 -4.43 -2.34
C GLY A 240 18.44 -3.29 -3.22
N PHE A 241 18.84 -3.31 -4.49
CA PHE A 241 18.37 -2.36 -5.48
C PHE A 241 16.86 -2.43 -5.67
N GLY A 242 16.28 -3.64 -5.65
CA GLY A 242 14.83 -3.82 -5.70
C GLY A 242 14.10 -3.15 -4.53
N PHE A 243 14.57 -3.38 -3.30
CA PHE A 243 14.00 -2.74 -2.11
C PHE A 243 14.20 -1.23 -2.10
N LEU A 244 15.35 -0.74 -2.55
CA LEU A 244 15.64 0.68 -2.66
C LEU A 244 14.73 1.37 -3.68
N GLY A 245 14.53 0.74 -4.84
CA GLY A 245 13.60 1.23 -5.86
C GLY A 245 12.16 1.30 -5.33
N LEU A 246 11.70 0.26 -4.64
CA LEU A 246 10.38 0.25 -4.01
C LEU A 246 10.23 1.35 -2.95
N TRP A 247 11.27 1.56 -2.14
CA TRP A 247 11.32 2.62 -1.15
C TRP A 247 11.25 4.00 -1.78
N TRP A 248 11.99 4.22 -2.88
CA TRP A 248 12.00 5.48 -3.62
C TRP A 248 10.61 5.81 -4.18
N ILE A 249 9.95 4.82 -4.78
CA ILE A 249 8.57 4.97 -5.30
C ILE A 249 7.60 5.35 -4.16
N GLU A 250 7.69 4.67 -3.02
CA GLU A 250 6.86 4.95 -1.85
C GLU A 250 7.20 6.30 -1.20
N ALA A 251 8.45 6.78 -1.32
CA ALA A 251 8.85 8.10 -0.85
C ALA A 251 8.22 9.20 -1.70
N ILE A 252 8.26 9.05 -3.04
CA ILE A 252 7.61 9.99 -3.96
C ILE A 252 6.10 10.03 -3.72
N ALA A 253 5.46 8.85 -3.61
CA ALA A 253 4.01 8.79 -3.40
C ALA A 253 3.55 9.49 -2.11
N ARG A 254 4.31 9.33 -1.01
CA ARG A 254 4.01 9.97 0.27
C ARG A 254 4.15 11.49 0.26
N ASP A 255 4.97 12.05 -0.63
CA ASP A 255 5.15 13.49 -0.70
C ASP A 255 3.95 14.18 -1.37
N VAL A 256 3.34 13.52 -2.36
CA VAL A 256 2.13 14.01 -3.03
C VAL A 256 0.94 14.09 -2.07
N ASP A 257 0.81 13.15 -1.13
CA ASP A 257 -0.27 13.14 -0.14
C ASP A 257 -0.15 14.24 0.92
N ARG A 258 1.00 14.91 1.05
CA ARG A 258 1.21 16.01 2.01
C ARG A 258 0.79 17.37 1.49
N VAL A 259 0.64 17.50 0.17
CA VAL A 259 0.27 18.76 -0.50
C VAL A 259 -1.25 18.90 -0.63
N ARG A 260 -2.02 17.85 -0.32
CA ARG A 260 -3.49 17.86 -0.20
C ARG A 260 -3.93 18.01 1.26
#